data_AF-A0A9W8YGY2-F1
#
_entry.id   AF-A0A9W8YGY2-F1
#
_cell.length_a   1.000
_cell.length_b   1.000
_cell.length_c   1.000
_cell.angle_alpha   90.00
_cell.angle_beta   90.00
_cell.angle_gamma   90.00
#
_symmetry.space_group_name_H-M   'P 1'
#
loop_
_entity.id
_entity.type
_entity.pdbx_description
1 polymer ?
#
loop_
_entity_poly.entity_id
_entity_poly.type
_entity_poly.pdbx_seq_one_letter_code
_entity_poly.pdbx_strand_id
1 'polypeptide(L)'
;MIVPSLLALGLFAVSASAVPIDADTAVTSADAAGLVSRAGTPSATGTNNGFYYSWWTDGGATATYTNGPAGQYSITWGTGGNLVGGKGWSPGTATRVINYQATYNPTGNSYLSVYGWTRNPLVEYYIVENFGTYDPSSAATAKGSVTADGSTYKILQTTRTQQPSIDGTQTFQQYWSVRASKRSSGTVNVATHFNAWAALGMKLGTSFDYQIVATEGYFSSGSATVTVSEGSAGANPVASSAPVASAVPSSAPSSAPVTPPGGTVSPI
;
A
#
# COMPACT_ATOMS: atom_id res chain seq x y z
N MET A 1 38.66 -84.33 -19.40
CA MET A 1 39.70 -85.13 -18.72
C MET A 1 41.00 -84.35 -18.83
N ILE A 2 41.75 -84.27 -17.73
CA ILE A 2 43.07 -83.62 -17.55
C ILE A 2 43.03 -82.10 -17.27
N VAL A 3 43.19 -81.79 -15.97
CA VAL A 3 43.95 -80.62 -15.46
C VAL A 3 45.41 -81.07 -15.34
N PRO A 4 46.44 -80.24 -15.57
CA PRO A 4 47.15 -79.55 -14.46
C PRO A 4 47.66 -78.13 -14.87
N SER A 5 47.70 -77.11 -14.00
CA SER A 5 48.63 -76.88 -12.87
C SER A 5 50.11 -76.73 -13.29
N LEU A 6 50.70 -75.53 -13.21
CA LEU A 6 51.75 -75.17 -12.22
C LEU A 6 52.35 -73.75 -12.43
N LEU A 7 52.55 -73.09 -11.29
CA LEU A 7 53.45 -71.99 -10.93
C LEU A 7 54.71 -71.75 -11.80
N ALA A 8 55.07 -70.46 -11.98
CA ALA A 8 56.43 -69.98 -11.71
C ALA A 8 56.48 -68.45 -11.51
N LEU A 9 57.22 -68.06 -10.47
CA LEU A 9 57.49 -66.73 -9.94
C LEU A 9 58.57 -66.01 -10.77
N GLY A 10 58.47 -64.70 -10.99
CA GLY A 10 59.51 -63.91 -11.66
C GLY A 10 59.30 -62.41 -11.53
N LEU A 11 59.83 -61.83 -10.45
CA LEU A 11 59.79 -60.41 -10.11
C LEU A 11 60.83 -59.64 -10.94
N PHE A 12 60.41 -58.67 -11.74
CA PHE A 12 61.27 -57.56 -12.18
C PHE A 12 60.48 -56.26 -12.16
N ALA A 13 60.92 -55.35 -11.29
CA ALA A 13 60.40 -54.01 -11.15
C ALA A 13 60.82 -53.16 -12.35
N VAL A 14 59.85 -52.45 -12.94
CA VAL A 14 60.12 -51.32 -13.82
C VAL A 14 59.24 -50.16 -13.36
N SER A 15 59.92 -49.07 -13.07
CA SER A 15 59.45 -47.78 -12.56
C SER A 15 58.21 -47.24 -13.27
N ALA A 16 57.19 -46.92 -12.49
CA ALA A 16 56.02 -46.17 -12.94
C ALA A 16 56.35 -44.67 -13.02
N SER A 17 56.40 -44.14 -14.24
CA SER A 17 56.33 -42.69 -14.48
C SER A 17 54.86 -42.33 -14.64
N ALA A 18 54.19 -42.01 -13.54
CA ALA A 18 52.84 -41.45 -13.58
C ALA A 18 52.93 -40.00 -14.06
N VAL A 19 52.36 -39.71 -15.23
CA VAL A 19 52.09 -38.35 -15.69
C VAL A 19 50.87 -37.86 -14.91
N PRO A 20 50.93 -36.77 -14.12
CA PRO A 20 49.73 -36.20 -13.56
C PRO A 20 48.87 -35.65 -14.70
N ILE A 21 47.65 -36.15 -14.84
CA ILE A 21 46.59 -35.44 -15.58
C ILE A 21 46.27 -34.22 -14.72
N ASP A 22 46.59 -33.03 -15.22
CA ASP A 22 46.06 -31.77 -14.71
C ASP A 22 44.53 -31.82 -14.82
N ALA A 23 43.88 -32.20 -13.73
CA ALA A 23 42.47 -31.95 -13.52
C ALA A 23 42.32 -30.65 -12.71
N ASP A 24 42.82 -29.54 -13.26
CA ASP A 24 42.35 -28.21 -12.86
C ASP A 24 41.19 -27.81 -13.76
N THR A 25 40.12 -28.61 -13.72
CA THR A 25 38.80 -28.07 -14.01
C THR A 25 38.41 -27.28 -12.78
N ALA A 26 38.83 -26.01 -12.77
CA ALA A 26 38.23 -25.01 -11.91
C ALA A 26 36.71 -25.11 -12.10
N VAL A 27 36.05 -25.71 -11.12
CA VAL A 27 34.60 -25.60 -10.98
C VAL A 27 34.38 -24.11 -10.81
N THR A 28 33.96 -23.46 -11.88
CA THR A 28 33.50 -22.08 -11.86
C THR A 28 32.42 -22.03 -10.81
N SER A 29 32.74 -21.47 -9.64
CA SER A 29 31.78 -21.11 -8.61
C SER A 29 30.68 -20.35 -9.33
N ALA A 30 29.54 -21.00 -9.53
CA ALA A 30 28.36 -20.35 -10.04
C ALA A 30 28.15 -19.12 -9.15
N ASP A 31 28.11 -17.95 -9.79
CA ASP A 31 27.84 -16.69 -9.14
C ASP A 31 26.72 -16.89 -8.12
N ALA A 32 27.09 -16.85 -6.84
CA ALA A 32 26.15 -16.66 -5.77
C ALA A 32 25.63 -15.23 -5.93
N ALA A 33 24.73 -15.03 -6.90
CA ALA A 33 23.82 -13.91 -6.92
C ALA A 33 23.22 -13.86 -5.52
N GLY A 34 23.67 -12.86 -4.75
CA GLY A 34 23.40 -12.80 -3.32
C GLY A 34 21.92 -13.03 -3.06
N LEU A 35 21.62 -14.10 -2.33
CA LEU A 35 20.25 -14.36 -1.87
C LEU A 35 19.91 -13.23 -0.90
N VAL A 36 19.29 -12.16 -1.40
CA VAL A 36 18.75 -11.10 -0.56
C VAL A 36 17.67 -11.76 0.29
N SER A 37 17.79 -11.71 1.62
CA SER A 37 16.75 -12.22 2.50
C SER A 37 15.43 -11.57 2.09
N ARG A 38 14.35 -12.35 1.91
CA ARG A 38 13.02 -11.78 1.65
C ARG A 38 12.65 -10.94 2.86
N ALA A 39 12.76 -9.62 2.73
CA ALA A 39 12.42 -8.66 3.76
C ALA A 39 10.90 -8.58 3.87
N GLY A 40 10.27 -9.63 4.42
CA GLY A 40 8.85 -9.65 4.70
C GLY A 40 7.95 -10.35 3.68
N THR A 41 6.65 -10.07 3.78
CA THR A 41 5.59 -10.65 2.93
C THR A 41 5.65 -10.01 1.53
N PRO A 42 5.70 -10.78 0.43
CA PRO A 42 5.67 -10.23 -0.93
C PRO A 42 4.34 -9.59 -1.27
N SER A 43 4.36 -8.53 -2.07
CA SER A 43 3.17 -7.90 -2.64
C SER A 43 2.27 -8.95 -3.32
N ALA A 44 0.98 -8.91 -3.01
CA ALA A 44 -0.02 -9.82 -3.56
C ALA A 44 -1.42 -9.24 -3.39
N THR A 45 -2.32 -9.64 -4.29
CA THR A 45 -3.76 -9.39 -4.17
C THR A 45 -4.52 -10.71 -4.32
N GLY A 46 -5.76 -10.74 -3.88
CA GLY A 46 -6.59 -11.93 -4.03
C GLY A 46 -7.81 -11.92 -3.14
N THR A 47 -8.35 -13.10 -2.85
CA THR A 47 -9.44 -13.28 -1.90
C THR A 47 -9.02 -14.17 -0.74
N ASN A 48 -9.52 -13.86 0.45
CA ASN A 48 -9.29 -14.65 1.65
C ASN A 48 -10.52 -14.56 2.57
N ASN A 49 -11.07 -15.70 2.95
CA ASN A 49 -12.22 -15.80 3.86
C ASN A 49 -13.44 -14.94 3.45
N GLY A 50 -13.71 -14.84 2.13
CA GLY A 50 -14.83 -14.07 1.58
C GLY A 50 -14.56 -12.58 1.37
N PHE A 51 -13.35 -12.08 1.65
CA PHE A 51 -12.96 -10.69 1.43
C PHE A 51 -11.86 -10.59 0.37
N TYR A 52 -11.89 -9.50 -0.41
CA TYR A 52 -10.75 -9.11 -1.23
C TYR A 52 -9.63 -8.58 -0.33
N TYR A 53 -8.38 -8.83 -0.69
CA TYR A 53 -7.22 -8.21 -0.06
C TYR A 53 -6.26 -7.64 -1.10
N SER A 54 -5.59 -6.56 -0.70
CA SER A 54 -4.44 -6.01 -1.43
C SER A 54 -3.32 -5.77 -0.42
N TRP A 55 -2.13 -6.20 -0.78
CA TRP A 55 -0.89 -5.92 -0.05
C TRP A 55 0.18 -5.52 -1.06
N TRP A 56 0.79 -4.37 -0.83
CA TRP A 56 1.87 -3.84 -1.62
C TRP A 56 2.96 -3.25 -0.72
N THR A 57 4.21 -3.48 -1.10
CA THR A 57 5.40 -2.84 -0.52
C THR A 57 6.39 -2.55 -1.63
N ASP A 58 7.16 -1.47 -1.48
CA ASP A 58 8.33 -1.17 -2.32
C ASP A 58 9.55 -2.04 -2.00
N GLY A 59 9.48 -2.86 -0.94
CA GLY A 59 10.57 -3.72 -0.47
C GLY A 59 11.65 -3.00 0.33
N GLY A 60 11.51 -1.69 0.59
CA GLY A 60 12.48 -0.90 1.36
C GLY A 60 12.38 -1.13 2.87
N ALA A 61 11.21 -1.50 3.37
CA ALA A 61 10.96 -1.85 4.77
C ALA A 61 10.73 -3.36 4.94
N THR A 62 11.28 -3.95 6.01
CA THR A 62 10.83 -5.27 6.46
C THR A 62 9.41 -5.16 6.98
N ALA A 63 8.47 -5.84 6.31
CA ALA A 63 7.06 -5.79 6.67
C ALA A 63 6.37 -7.15 6.52
N THR A 64 5.62 -7.55 7.55
CA THR A 64 4.83 -8.78 7.54
C THR A 64 3.36 -8.42 7.45
N TYR A 65 2.72 -8.83 6.36
CA TYR A 65 1.27 -8.81 6.17
C TYR A 65 0.71 -10.22 6.38
N THR A 66 -0.35 -10.33 7.19
CA THR A 66 -1.04 -11.60 7.47
C THR A 66 -2.54 -11.44 7.29
N ASN A 67 -3.12 -12.33 6.48
CA ASN A 67 -4.57 -12.49 6.37
C ASN A 67 -5.11 -13.26 7.59
N GLY A 68 -6.01 -12.65 8.35
CA GLY A 68 -6.74 -13.28 9.45
C GLY A 68 -8.13 -13.83 9.04
N PRO A 69 -8.94 -14.30 10.00
CA PRO A 69 -10.30 -14.78 9.74
C PRO A 69 -11.20 -13.66 9.20
N ALA A 70 -12.15 -14.02 8.34
CA ALA A 70 -13.10 -13.09 7.72
C ALA A 70 -12.41 -11.81 7.19
N GLY A 71 -12.89 -10.63 7.57
CA GLY A 71 -12.33 -9.34 7.18
C GLY A 71 -11.11 -8.90 7.99
N GLN A 72 -10.50 -9.76 8.79
CA GLN A 72 -9.32 -9.41 9.58
C GLN A 72 -8.03 -9.49 8.75
N TYR A 73 -7.14 -8.51 8.92
CA TYR A 73 -5.73 -8.58 8.56
C TYR A 73 -4.85 -7.96 9.65
N SER A 74 -3.56 -8.29 9.66
CA SER A 74 -2.57 -7.62 10.49
C SER A 74 -1.32 -7.26 9.71
N ILE A 75 -0.69 -6.14 10.07
CA ILE A 75 0.58 -5.68 9.52
C ILE A 75 1.53 -5.34 10.67
N THR A 76 2.78 -5.75 10.55
CA THR A 76 3.89 -5.22 11.36
C THR A 76 4.97 -4.76 10.40
N TRP A 77 5.49 -3.54 10.58
CA TRP A 77 6.49 -2.97 9.68
C TRP A 77 7.58 -2.21 10.41
N GLY A 78 8.79 -2.26 9.83
CA GLY A 78 9.91 -1.41 10.19
C GLY A 78 10.02 -0.17 9.29
N THR A 79 11.00 0.69 9.57
CA THR A 79 11.32 1.85 8.72
C THR A 79 12.07 1.46 7.44
N GLY A 80 12.11 2.37 6.47
CA GLY A 80 12.95 2.24 5.27
C GLY A 80 12.20 2.26 3.93
N GLY A 81 10.87 2.23 3.92
CA GLY A 81 10.10 2.21 2.67
C GLY A 81 8.63 2.55 2.83
N ASN A 82 7.88 2.31 1.76
CA ASN A 82 6.44 2.49 1.65
C ASN A 82 5.72 1.13 1.54
N LEU A 83 4.57 1.03 2.19
CA LEU A 83 3.70 -0.13 2.17
C LEU A 83 2.24 0.27 2.36
N VAL A 84 1.35 -0.45 1.69
CA VAL A 84 -0.10 -0.32 1.86
C VAL A 84 -0.75 -1.70 1.83
N GLY A 85 -1.59 -1.99 2.81
CA GLY A 85 -2.24 -3.29 2.93
C GLY A 85 -3.60 -3.22 3.58
N GLY A 86 -4.53 -4.04 3.09
CA GLY A 86 -5.87 -4.07 3.66
C GLY A 86 -6.78 -5.17 3.13
N LYS A 87 -8.00 -5.20 3.67
CA LYS A 87 -9.10 -6.06 3.24
C LYS A 87 -10.38 -5.27 2.96
N GLY A 88 -11.22 -5.83 2.11
CA GLY A 88 -12.53 -5.29 1.76
C GLY A 88 -13.14 -6.05 0.59
N TRP A 89 -13.47 -5.32 -0.48
CA TRP A 89 -14.27 -5.81 -1.59
C TRP A 89 -13.67 -5.43 -2.94
N SER A 90 -13.96 -6.24 -3.94
CA SER A 90 -13.72 -5.92 -5.35
C SER A 90 -14.88 -6.52 -6.17
N PRO A 91 -15.66 -5.72 -6.92
CA PRO A 91 -15.50 -4.27 -7.06
C PRO A 91 -15.95 -3.48 -5.81
N GLY A 92 -15.47 -2.26 -5.71
CA GLY A 92 -16.00 -1.23 -4.81
C GLY A 92 -17.39 -0.76 -5.24
N THR A 93 -18.07 -0.04 -4.36
CA THR A 93 -19.36 0.59 -4.69
C THR A 93 -19.43 2.00 -4.09
N ALA A 94 -20.27 2.85 -4.67
CA ALA A 94 -20.46 4.22 -4.20
C ALA A 94 -21.34 4.31 -2.94
N THR A 95 -22.00 3.23 -2.54
CA THR A 95 -23.03 3.22 -1.49
C THR A 95 -22.68 2.34 -0.30
N ARG A 96 -21.45 1.83 -0.23
CA ARG A 96 -21.06 0.88 0.82
C ARG A 96 -21.07 1.54 2.19
N VAL A 97 -21.59 0.82 3.17
CA VAL A 97 -21.42 1.13 4.59
C VAL A 97 -20.37 0.17 5.13
N ILE A 98 -19.25 0.71 5.60
CA ILE A 98 -18.10 -0.09 6.05
C ILE A 98 -17.99 0.02 7.56
N ASN A 99 -18.07 -1.11 8.26
CA ASN A 99 -17.75 -1.20 9.68
C ASN A 99 -16.32 -1.68 9.83
N TYR A 100 -15.54 -1.04 10.71
CA TYR A 100 -14.19 -1.46 11.01
C TYR A 100 -13.84 -1.30 12.49
N GLN A 101 -12.94 -2.16 12.96
CA GLN A 101 -12.30 -2.06 14.26
C GLN A 101 -10.80 -2.30 14.06
N ALA A 102 -9.98 -1.41 14.59
CA ALA A 102 -8.54 -1.48 14.50
C ALA A 102 -7.86 -1.32 15.87
N THR A 103 -6.84 -2.14 16.10
CA THR A 103 -5.73 -1.80 16.99
C THR A 103 -4.64 -1.23 16.09
N TYR A 104 -4.38 0.07 16.18
CA TYR A 104 -3.53 0.82 15.25
C TYR A 104 -2.47 1.61 16.01
N ASN A 105 -1.22 1.15 15.94
CA ASN A 105 -0.09 1.65 16.72
C ASN A 105 1.07 2.08 15.80
N PRO A 106 0.91 3.17 15.04
CA PRO A 106 1.99 3.69 14.22
C PRO A 106 3.02 4.46 15.04
N THR A 107 4.28 4.37 14.64
CA THR A 107 5.39 5.23 15.08
C THR A 107 5.92 5.97 13.85
N GLY A 108 5.41 7.18 13.62
CA GLY A 108 5.77 8.02 12.48
C GLY A 108 4.62 8.22 11.48
N ASN A 109 4.97 8.39 10.21
CA ASN A 109 4.00 8.66 9.15
C ASN A 109 3.27 7.38 8.72
N SER A 110 1.94 7.37 8.88
CA SER A 110 1.10 6.20 8.62
C SER A 110 -0.37 6.63 8.61
N TYR A 111 -1.21 5.94 7.82
CA TYR A 111 -2.64 6.23 7.72
C TYR A 111 -3.49 4.96 7.87
N LEU A 112 -4.67 5.12 8.44
CA LEU A 112 -5.76 4.14 8.46
C LEU A 112 -6.94 4.74 7.70
N SER A 113 -7.33 4.13 6.57
CA SER A 113 -8.30 4.74 5.66
C SER A 113 -9.17 3.71 4.94
N VAL A 114 -10.36 4.12 4.51
CA VAL A 114 -11.01 3.47 3.37
C VAL A 114 -10.26 3.94 2.11
N TYR A 115 -9.81 2.98 1.31
CA TYR A 115 -8.92 3.18 0.18
C TYR A 115 -9.42 2.41 -1.04
N GLY A 116 -9.22 2.97 -2.23
CA GLY A 116 -9.51 2.25 -3.45
C GLY A 116 -9.31 3.10 -4.69
N TRP A 117 -9.76 2.55 -5.82
CA TRP A 117 -9.56 3.13 -7.13
C TRP A 117 -10.83 3.12 -7.97
N THR A 118 -10.90 4.06 -8.89
CA THR A 118 -11.88 4.06 -9.98
C THR A 118 -11.17 4.23 -11.32
N ARG A 119 -11.79 3.78 -12.40
CA ARG A 119 -11.35 4.00 -13.78
C ARG A 119 -12.34 4.85 -14.56
N ASN A 120 -11.79 5.57 -15.54
CA ASN A 120 -12.51 6.49 -16.44
C ASN A 120 -13.30 7.58 -15.69
N PRO A 121 -12.64 8.55 -15.03
CA PRO A 121 -11.17 8.75 -14.91
C PRO A 121 -10.46 7.80 -13.93
N LEU A 122 -9.14 7.67 -14.07
CA LEU A 122 -8.30 7.00 -13.06
C LEU A 122 -8.18 7.91 -11.84
N VAL A 123 -8.73 7.46 -10.71
CA VAL A 123 -8.70 8.19 -9.44
C VAL A 123 -8.38 7.22 -8.32
N GLU A 124 -7.38 7.58 -7.53
CA GLU A 124 -7.10 6.98 -6.23
C GLU A 124 -7.85 7.75 -5.16
N TYR A 125 -8.52 7.09 -4.22
CA TYR A 125 -9.30 7.79 -3.21
C TYR A 125 -9.03 7.30 -1.79
N TYR A 126 -9.12 8.23 -0.84
CA TYR A 126 -8.89 8.00 0.58
C TYR A 126 -9.98 8.67 1.42
N ILE A 127 -10.57 7.91 2.33
CA ILE A 127 -11.34 8.42 3.47
C ILE A 127 -10.54 8.06 4.72
N VAL A 128 -9.74 9.01 5.21
CA VAL A 128 -8.77 8.81 6.29
C VAL A 128 -9.44 8.98 7.64
N GLU A 129 -9.42 7.91 8.44
CA GLU A 129 -10.06 7.84 9.75
C GLU A 129 -9.08 8.08 10.90
N ASN A 130 -7.82 7.70 10.70
CA ASN A 130 -6.71 7.94 11.63
C ASN A 130 -5.40 8.10 10.87
N PHE A 131 -4.45 8.80 11.47
CA PHE A 131 -3.10 8.97 10.96
C PHE A 131 -2.11 9.18 12.11
N GLY A 132 -0.85 8.85 11.87
CA GLY A 132 0.25 9.02 12.81
C GLY A 132 0.65 10.49 12.99
N THR A 133 1.94 10.78 12.82
CA THR A 133 2.51 12.10 13.10
C THR A 133 2.27 13.14 12.01
N TYR A 134 1.92 12.71 10.80
CA TYR A 134 1.78 13.58 9.63
C TYR A 134 0.40 13.42 8.99
N ASP A 135 -0.23 14.56 8.67
CA ASP A 135 -1.48 14.57 7.89
C ASP A 135 -1.14 14.24 6.42
N PRO A 136 -1.65 13.11 5.87
CA PRO A 136 -1.35 12.67 4.50
C PRO A 136 -1.66 13.73 3.45
N SER A 137 -2.58 14.64 3.77
CA SER A 137 -3.14 15.59 2.84
C SER A 137 -2.53 16.99 2.94
N SER A 138 -1.48 17.19 3.73
CA SER A 138 -0.95 18.54 3.98
C SER A 138 -0.38 19.24 2.74
N ALA A 139 0.03 18.48 1.71
CA ALA A 139 0.43 19.02 0.40
C ALA A 139 -0.75 19.16 -0.60
N ALA A 140 -1.97 18.77 -0.21
CA ALA A 140 -3.13 18.76 -1.08
C ALA A 140 -3.86 20.11 -1.13
N THR A 141 -4.51 20.38 -2.27
CA THR A 141 -5.36 21.56 -2.42
C THR A 141 -6.67 21.34 -1.68
N ALA A 142 -7.00 22.22 -0.72
CA ALA A 142 -8.28 22.18 -0.03
C ALA A 142 -9.43 22.52 -0.97
N LYS A 143 -10.50 21.72 -0.93
CA LYS A 143 -11.69 21.85 -1.78
C LYS A 143 -12.94 22.19 -0.97
N GLY A 144 -13.00 21.72 0.27
CA GLY A 144 -14.12 21.99 1.18
C GLY A 144 -14.06 21.12 2.42
N SER A 145 -15.22 20.91 3.03
CA SER A 145 -15.41 19.96 4.12
C SER A 145 -16.80 19.33 4.05
N VAL A 146 -16.97 18.20 4.75
CA VAL A 146 -18.26 17.54 4.95
C VAL A 146 -18.34 17.04 6.39
N THR A 147 -19.50 17.07 7.03
CA THR A 147 -19.70 16.37 8.31
C THR A 147 -20.32 15.01 8.02
N ALA A 148 -19.67 13.96 8.51
CA ALA A 148 -20.10 12.57 8.35
C ALA A 148 -19.72 11.78 9.61
N ASP A 149 -20.54 10.80 9.98
CA ASP A 149 -20.18 9.80 11.00
C ASP A 149 -19.62 10.41 12.30
N GLY A 150 -20.18 11.54 12.73
CA GLY A 150 -19.82 12.25 13.96
C GLY A 150 -18.53 13.08 13.93
N SER A 151 -17.97 13.41 12.76
CA SER A 151 -16.85 14.37 12.66
C SER A 151 -16.87 15.15 11.35
N THR A 152 -16.16 16.28 11.35
CA THR A 152 -15.86 17.03 10.13
C THR A 152 -14.69 16.37 9.42
N TYR A 153 -14.82 16.23 8.10
CA TYR A 153 -13.76 15.80 7.21
C TYR A 153 -13.33 16.96 6.34
N LYS A 154 -12.03 17.24 6.28
CA LYS A 154 -11.46 18.14 5.28
C LYS A 154 -11.45 17.40 3.94
N ILE A 155 -11.90 18.05 2.87
CA ILE A 155 -11.89 17.51 1.50
C ILE A 155 -10.76 18.16 0.72
N LEU A 156 -9.91 17.34 0.10
CA LEU A 156 -8.73 17.80 -0.62
C LEU A 156 -8.50 17.01 -1.90
N GLN A 157 -7.67 17.55 -2.77
CA GLN A 157 -7.30 16.96 -4.05
C GLN A 157 -5.80 17.15 -4.32
N THR A 158 -5.15 16.10 -4.82
CA THR A 158 -3.80 16.11 -5.38
C THR A 158 -3.77 15.52 -6.78
N THR A 159 -2.68 15.77 -7.50
CA THR A 159 -2.34 15.11 -8.75
C THR A 159 -1.02 14.37 -8.56
N ARG A 160 -0.99 13.09 -8.92
CA ARG A 160 0.21 12.27 -9.01
C ARG A 160 0.63 12.24 -10.47
N THR A 161 1.85 12.68 -10.77
CA THR A 161 2.36 12.77 -12.15
C THR A 161 3.38 11.67 -12.40
N GLN A 162 3.10 10.80 -13.39
CA GLN A 162 3.97 9.67 -13.77
C GLN A 162 4.32 8.75 -12.59
N GLN A 163 3.33 8.37 -11.81
CA GLN A 163 3.47 7.55 -10.61
C GLN A 163 2.86 6.15 -10.81
N PRO A 164 3.29 5.14 -10.04
CA PRO A 164 2.67 3.82 -10.06
C PRO A 164 1.17 3.88 -9.76
N SER A 165 0.39 3.05 -10.45
CA SER A 165 -1.06 2.91 -10.28
C SER A 165 -1.51 1.47 -10.60
N ILE A 166 -2.80 1.19 -10.45
CA ILE A 166 -3.41 -0.09 -10.86
C ILE A 166 -3.34 -0.36 -12.37
N ASP A 167 -3.04 0.67 -13.18
CA ASP A 167 -2.90 0.59 -14.64
C ASP A 167 -1.46 0.93 -15.08
N GLY A 168 -0.47 0.62 -14.23
CA GLY A 168 0.95 0.93 -14.45
C GLY A 168 1.31 2.37 -14.14
N THR A 169 2.40 2.89 -14.72
CA THR A 169 2.81 4.29 -14.52
C THR A 169 1.84 5.23 -15.23
N GLN A 170 1.15 6.08 -14.46
CA GLN A 170 0.11 6.98 -14.96
C GLN A 170 0.19 8.36 -14.31
N THR A 171 -0.55 9.32 -14.88
CA THR A 171 -0.89 10.57 -14.20
C THR A 171 -2.36 10.53 -13.79
N PHE A 172 -2.64 10.71 -12.50
CA PHE A 172 -3.98 10.53 -11.94
C PHE A 172 -4.25 11.47 -10.77
N GLN A 173 -5.53 11.64 -10.45
CA GLN A 173 -5.96 12.43 -9.30
C GLN A 173 -6.02 11.56 -8.05
N GLN A 174 -5.71 12.15 -6.89
CA GLN A 174 -6.07 11.55 -5.61
C GLN A 174 -7.10 12.43 -4.89
N TYR A 175 -8.16 11.80 -4.39
CA TYR A 175 -9.22 12.44 -3.63
C TYR A 175 -9.16 12.06 -2.17
N TRP A 176 -9.31 13.06 -1.30
CA TRP A 176 -9.11 12.89 0.14
C TRP A 176 -10.31 13.42 0.91
N SER A 177 -10.79 12.62 1.86
CA SER A 177 -11.56 13.07 3.02
C SER A 177 -10.77 12.73 4.28
N VAL A 178 -10.29 13.74 5.01
CA VAL A 178 -9.46 13.53 6.21
C VAL A 178 -10.23 13.94 7.46
N ARG A 179 -10.47 12.96 8.36
CA ARG A 179 -11.24 13.14 9.59
C ARG A 179 -10.50 14.06 10.57
N ALA A 180 -11.19 15.07 11.10
CA ALA A 180 -10.62 15.97 12.11
C ALA A 180 -10.42 15.26 13.45
N SER A 181 -11.40 14.47 13.88
CA SER A 181 -11.36 13.72 15.14
C SER A 181 -10.96 12.26 14.86
N LYS A 182 -9.66 11.98 14.96
CA LYS A 182 -9.06 10.64 14.73
C LYS A 182 -9.81 9.54 15.50
N ARG A 183 -10.07 8.41 14.83
CA ARG A 183 -10.65 7.21 15.47
C ARG A 183 -10.14 5.92 14.84
N SER A 184 -10.05 4.85 15.63
CA SER A 184 -9.60 3.53 15.16
C SER A 184 -10.72 2.50 15.09
N SER A 185 -11.98 2.92 15.18
CA SER A 185 -13.15 2.06 14.97
C SER A 185 -14.38 2.88 14.61
N GLY A 186 -15.33 2.23 13.95
CA GLY A 186 -16.64 2.80 13.69
C GLY A 186 -17.18 2.39 12.32
N THR A 187 -18.18 3.16 11.90
CA THR A 187 -18.85 2.99 10.60
C THR A 187 -18.47 4.15 9.70
N VAL A 188 -18.14 3.87 8.44
CA VAL A 188 -17.91 4.84 7.37
C VAL A 188 -19.03 4.70 6.34
N ASN A 189 -19.83 5.74 6.17
CA ASN A 189 -20.81 5.82 5.09
C ASN A 189 -20.17 6.40 3.83
N VAL A 190 -19.67 5.54 2.95
CA VAL A 190 -18.91 5.94 1.75
C VAL A 190 -19.69 6.89 0.85
N ALA A 191 -21.02 6.71 0.76
CA ALA A 191 -21.87 7.56 -0.07
C ALA A 191 -21.77 9.05 0.31
N THR A 192 -21.69 9.37 1.61
CA THR A 192 -21.59 10.75 2.08
C THR A 192 -20.33 11.42 1.52
N HIS A 193 -19.19 10.72 1.52
CA HIS A 193 -17.93 11.24 1.01
C HIS A 193 -17.96 11.40 -0.51
N PHE A 194 -18.42 10.39 -1.24
CA PHE A 194 -18.41 10.42 -2.70
C PHE A 194 -19.39 11.47 -3.24
N ASN A 195 -20.56 11.62 -2.61
CA ASN A 195 -21.51 12.68 -2.95
C ASN A 195 -20.92 14.07 -2.66
N ALA A 196 -20.20 14.21 -1.54
CA ALA A 196 -19.52 15.46 -1.20
C ALA A 196 -18.44 15.84 -2.22
N TRP A 197 -17.63 14.88 -2.65
CA TRP A 197 -16.64 15.07 -3.71
C TRP A 197 -17.30 15.48 -5.03
N ALA A 198 -18.34 14.77 -5.46
CA ALA A 198 -19.08 15.09 -6.68
C ALA A 198 -19.65 16.52 -6.66
N ALA A 199 -20.22 16.95 -5.53
CA ALA A 199 -20.74 18.30 -5.34
C ALA A 199 -19.66 19.40 -5.39
N LEU A 200 -18.41 19.04 -5.08
CA LEU A 200 -17.23 19.92 -5.19
C LEU A 200 -16.52 19.82 -6.55
N GLY A 201 -17.14 19.13 -7.53
CA GLY A 201 -16.60 18.95 -8.88
C GLY A 201 -15.52 17.87 -8.99
N MET A 202 -15.31 17.07 -7.94
CA MET A 202 -14.35 15.98 -7.88
C MET A 202 -15.05 14.69 -8.31
N LYS A 203 -15.07 14.40 -9.61
CA LYS A 203 -15.80 13.26 -10.18
C LYS A 203 -14.96 11.98 -10.10
N LEU A 204 -15.52 10.96 -9.46
CA LEU A 204 -15.00 9.59 -9.52
C LEU A 204 -15.23 8.97 -10.91
N GLY A 205 -14.50 7.88 -11.17
CA GLY A 205 -14.65 7.05 -12.36
C GLY A 205 -16.01 6.38 -12.52
N THR A 206 -16.30 5.94 -13.75
CA THR A 206 -17.54 5.20 -14.07
C THR A 206 -17.50 3.74 -13.62
N SER A 207 -16.32 3.22 -13.30
CA SER A 207 -16.14 1.86 -12.78
C SER A 207 -15.22 1.85 -11.57
N PHE A 208 -15.56 1.02 -10.58
CA PHE A 208 -14.76 0.80 -9.37
C PHE A 208 -13.85 -0.41 -9.54
N ASP A 209 -12.61 -0.28 -9.07
CA ASP A 209 -11.71 -1.42 -8.85
C ASP A 209 -11.93 -1.95 -7.43
N TYR A 210 -10.90 -2.23 -6.63
CA TYR A 210 -11.09 -2.61 -5.23
C TYR A 210 -11.43 -1.43 -4.30
N GLN A 211 -12.06 -1.76 -3.17
CA GLN A 211 -12.37 -0.86 -2.05
C GLN A 211 -12.09 -1.60 -0.73
N ILE A 212 -11.08 -1.15 0.00
CA ILE A 212 -10.57 -1.81 1.21
C ILE A 212 -10.47 -0.82 2.37
N VAL A 213 -10.42 -1.33 3.60
CA VAL A 213 -9.82 -0.56 4.71
C VAL A 213 -8.35 -0.90 4.74
N ALA A 214 -7.50 0.10 4.53
CA ALA A 214 -6.06 -0.03 4.39
C ALA A 214 -5.32 0.60 5.55
N THR A 215 -4.19 -0.01 5.88
CA THR A 215 -3.12 0.56 6.68
C THR A 215 -1.95 0.87 5.75
N GLU A 216 -1.47 2.10 5.79
CA GLU A 216 -0.30 2.56 5.04
C GLU A 216 0.81 2.97 6.01
N GLY A 217 2.06 2.62 5.70
CA GLY A 217 3.25 3.05 6.43
C GLY A 217 4.26 3.66 5.47
N TYR A 218 4.74 4.87 5.78
CA TYR A 218 5.69 5.59 4.91
C TYR A 218 6.92 6.02 5.71
N PHE A 219 8.07 5.41 5.44
CA PHE A 219 9.35 5.67 6.12
C PHE A 219 9.19 5.75 7.66
N SER A 220 8.40 4.83 8.19
CA SER A 220 7.96 4.77 9.58
C SER A 220 7.97 3.33 10.07
N SER A 221 7.60 3.09 11.33
CA SER A 221 7.42 1.73 11.86
C SER A 221 6.06 1.61 12.55
N GLY A 222 5.60 0.40 12.81
CA GLY A 222 4.37 0.22 13.58
C GLY A 222 3.73 -1.14 13.45
N SER A 223 2.53 -1.23 14.01
CA SER A 223 1.67 -2.39 13.87
C SER A 223 0.20 -1.99 13.72
N ALA A 224 -0.55 -2.81 12.99
CA ALA A 224 -2.00 -2.68 12.89
C ALA A 224 -2.64 -4.07 12.86
N THR A 225 -3.76 -4.24 13.55
CA THR A 225 -4.69 -5.35 13.34
C THR A 225 -6.05 -4.75 13.10
N VAL A 226 -6.65 -5.04 11.96
CA VAL A 226 -7.89 -4.40 11.49
C VAL A 226 -8.86 -5.49 11.09
N THR A 227 -10.11 -5.38 11.54
CA THR A 227 -11.22 -6.23 11.11
C THR A 227 -12.25 -5.38 10.39
N VAL A 228 -12.62 -5.79 9.18
CA VAL A 228 -13.65 -5.12 8.37
C VAL A 228 -14.90 -5.98 8.23
N SER A 229 -16.05 -5.33 8.08
CA SER A 229 -17.31 -5.97 7.70
C SER A 229 -18.21 -5.00 6.95
N GLU A 230 -19.13 -5.54 6.18
CA GLU A 230 -20.15 -4.74 5.51
C GLU A 230 -21.30 -4.46 6.47
N GLY A 231 -21.67 -3.19 6.63
CA GLY A 231 -22.84 -2.79 7.40
C GLY A 231 -24.12 -2.87 6.56
N SER A 232 -25.27 -2.99 7.22
CA SER A 232 -26.55 -2.84 6.55
C SER A 232 -26.84 -1.36 6.26
N ALA A 233 -27.29 -1.06 5.04
CA ALA A 233 -27.85 0.24 4.70
C ALA A 233 -29.09 0.49 5.58
N GLY A 234 -28.95 1.33 6.61
CA GLY A 234 -30.00 1.57 7.62
C GLY A 234 -29.51 1.68 9.06
N ALA A 235 -28.25 1.32 9.36
CA ALA A 235 -27.63 1.68 10.63
C ALA A 235 -27.48 3.21 10.69
N ASN A 236 -28.34 3.83 11.51
CA ASN A 236 -28.58 5.27 11.64
C ASN A 236 -27.29 6.12 11.47
N PRO A 237 -27.07 6.80 10.33
CA PRO A 237 -25.91 7.66 10.20
C PRO A 237 -26.06 8.79 11.21
N VAL A 238 -25.04 8.97 12.05
CA VAL A 238 -24.87 10.23 12.79
C VAL A 238 -24.98 11.36 11.77
N ALA A 239 -25.78 12.39 12.08
CA ALA A 239 -26.21 13.42 11.16
C ALA A 239 -25.10 13.84 10.17
N SER A 240 -25.37 13.66 8.88
CA SER A 240 -24.48 14.13 7.81
C SER A 240 -24.98 15.48 7.31
N SER A 241 -24.06 16.40 7.00
CA SER A 241 -24.40 17.70 6.41
C SER A 241 -23.95 17.79 4.96
N ALA A 242 -24.57 18.69 4.19
CA ALA A 242 -24.11 19.02 2.85
C ALA A 242 -22.65 19.54 2.90
N PRO A 243 -21.84 19.29 1.86
CA PRO A 243 -20.48 19.78 1.82
C PRO A 243 -20.44 21.32 1.77
N VAL A 244 -19.44 21.89 2.43
CA VAL A 244 -19.15 23.33 2.40
C VAL A 244 -17.88 23.54 1.57
N ALA A 245 -17.96 24.28 0.48
CA ALA A 245 -16.80 24.60 -0.34
C ALA A 245 -15.79 25.48 0.43
N SER A 246 -14.50 25.26 0.20
CA SER A 246 -13.48 26.18 0.70
C SER A 246 -13.65 27.54 0.02
N ALA A 247 -13.62 28.62 0.80
CA ALA A 247 -13.61 29.96 0.22
C ALA A 247 -12.39 30.13 -0.68
N VAL A 248 -12.62 30.51 -1.95
CA VAL A 248 -11.54 31.06 -2.77
C VAL A 248 -11.20 32.41 -2.15
N PRO A 249 -9.95 32.70 -1.76
CA PRO A 249 -9.59 34.05 -1.35
C PRO A 249 -9.78 34.98 -2.56
N SER A 250 -10.89 35.72 -2.59
CA SER A 250 -11.06 36.84 -3.53
C SER A 250 -10.32 38.04 -2.96
N SER A 251 -9.04 38.15 -3.24
CA SER A 251 -8.31 39.40 -3.08
C SER A 251 -7.31 39.54 -4.20
N ALA A 252 -7.72 40.22 -5.26
CA ALA A 252 -6.77 41.03 -6.02
C ALA A 252 -6.48 42.28 -5.18
N PRO A 253 -5.22 42.53 -4.83
CA PRO A 253 -4.71 43.88 -4.84
C PRO A 253 -3.56 44.00 -5.83
N SER A 254 -3.62 45.09 -6.59
CA SER A 254 -2.52 45.67 -7.34
C SER A 254 -1.35 46.00 -6.40
N SER A 255 -0.14 45.47 -6.66
CA SER A 255 1.11 46.24 -6.81
C SER A 255 2.39 45.36 -6.76
N ALA A 256 3.26 45.61 -7.75
CA ALA A 256 4.72 45.44 -7.90
C ALA A 256 5.46 44.11 -7.52
N PRO A 257 6.47 43.70 -8.32
CA PRO A 257 7.14 42.41 -8.17
C PRO A 257 8.24 42.47 -7.11
N VAL A 258 8.19 41.54 -6.16
CA VAL A 258 9.32 41.21 -5.27
C VAL A 258 9.62 39.73 -5.47
N THR A 259 10.77 39.42 -6.05
CA THR A 259 11.33 38.06 -6.12
C THR A 259 12.11 37.73 -4.85
N PRO A 260 11.81 36.61 -4.17
CA PRO A 260 12.77 35.93 -3.29
C PRO A 260 13.08 34.50 -3.78
N PRO A 261 14.13 33.87 -3.22
CA PRO A 261 14.99 32.92 -3.90
C PRO A 261 14.45 31.49 -3.90
N GLY A 262 14.90 30.73 -4.91
CA GLY A 262 14.54 29.35 -5.15
C GLY A 262 14.90 28.42 -3.99
N GLY A 263 13.91 27.64 -3.57
CA GLY A 263 14.06 26.45 -2.76
C GLY A 263 13.42 25.28 -3.52
N THR A 264 14.24 24.32 -3.91
CA THR A 264 13.83 23.11 -4.62
C THR A 264 12.99 22.24 -3.69
N VAL A 265 11.73 22.02 -4.03
CA VAL A 265 10.86 21.06 -3.35
C VAL A 265 11.08 19.69 -3.99
N SER A 266 11.58 18.73 -3.20
CA SER A 266 11.74 17.34 -3.62
C SER A 266 10.38 16.70 -3.92
N PRO A 267 10.24 15.92 -5.01
CA PRO A 267 8.96 15.33 -5.40
C PRO A 267 8.62 14.10 -4.54
N ILE A 268 7.34 14.06 -4.18
CA ILE A 268 6.60 12.92 -3.63
C ILE A 268 6.31 11.91 -4.76
#